data_AF-A0A920EAH2-F1
#
_entry.id   AF-A0A920EAH2-F1
#
_cell.length_a   1.000
_cell.length_b   1.000
_cell.length_c   1.000
_cell.angle_alpha   90.00
_cell.angle_beta   90.00
_cell.angle_gamma   90.00
#
_symmetry.space_group_name_H-M   'P 1'
#
loop_
_entity.id
_entity.type
_entity.pdbx_description
1 polymer ?
#
loop_
_entity_poly.entity_id
_entity_poly.type
_entity_poly.pdbx_seq_one_letter_code
_entity_poly.pdbx_strand_id
1 'polypeptide(L)'
;MPSGRIGIHVRGNTSRDFDKKSYAFETWNNNDEDLDVALLGLPAEEDWVLQGPFSDKTLIRNHLIYQLSRDIGRYAARTRFIELEINGDYRGVYVLMEKIKRDDVRVALPEGAALLKRDWVEGGEQFIQTTACRDELKVEWSDNIDEVVTRLDSIETELLSGDFSSIDLNSFIDHMLLVEVGRNVDGYVLSTWITLSEMMFSDGTGVGLQWRSWECLLF
;
A
#
# COMPACT_ATOMS: atom_id res chain seq x y z
N MET A 1 -25.65 6.85 12.10
CA MET A 1 -24.65 6.35 11.15
C MET A 1 -24.79 7.16 9.88
N PRO A 2 -23.69 7.66 9.28
CA PRO A 2 -23.77 8.31 7.98
C PRO A 2 -24.29 7.30 6.93
N SER A 3 -25.17 7.76 6.06
CA SER A 3 -25.68 7.00 4.90
C SER A 3 -25.16 7.67 3.63
N GLY A 4 -24.64 6.89 2.68
CA GLY A 4 -24.10 7.40 1.43
C GLY A 4 -24.25 6.39 0.30
N ARG A 5 -24.10 6.85 -0.95
CA ARG A 5 -24.08 5.99 -2.13
C ARG A 5 -22.67 5.44 -2.32
N ILE A 6 -22.57 4.17 -2.71
CA ILE A 6 -21.30 3.53 -3.00
C ILE A 6 -21.38 2.68 -4.28
N GLY A 7 -20.27 2.59 -5.00
CA GLY A 7 -19.98 1.49 -5.92
C GLY A 7 -19.18 0.43 -5.18
N ILE A 8 -19.49 -0.87 -5.33
CA ILE A 8 -18.78 -1.96 -4.64
C ILE A 8 -18.53 -3.14 -5.59
N HIS A 9 -17.32 -3.71 -5.52
CA HIS A 9 -16.94 -4.88 -6.30
C HIS A 9 -16.04 -5.83 -5.50
N VAL A 10 -15.98 -7.10 -5.91
CA VAL A 10 -15.06 -8.10 -5.32
C VAL A 10 -13.63 -7.79 -5.73
N ARG A 11 -12.70 -7.85 -4.77
CA ARG A 11 -11.26 -7.58 -4.99
C ARG A 11 -10.37 -8.76 -4.60
N GLY A 12 -9.08 -8.60 -4.90
CA GLY A 12 -8.00 -9.57 -4.66
C GLY A 12 -7.65 -10.33 -5.92
N ASN A 13 -6.72 -11.27 -5.84
CA ASN A 13 -6.38 -12.17 -6.95
C ASN A 13 -6.87 -13.58 -6.61
N THR A 14 -6.04 -14.41 -5.97
CA THR A 14 -6.43 -15.75 -5.47
C THR A 14 -7.57 -15.69 -4.45
N SER A 15 -7.60 -14.67 -3.59
CA SER A 15 -8.64 -14.52 -2.56
C SER A 15 -10.04 -14.28 -3.13
N ARG A 16 -10.17 -13.96 -4.42
CA ARG A 16 -11.47 -13.85 -5.09
C ARG A 16 -12.23 -15.15 -5.10
N ASP A 17 -11.54 -16.29 -4.94
CA ASP A 17 -12.15 -17.62 -4.94
C ASP A 17 -12.57 -18.08 -3.54
N PHE A 18 -12.16 -17.39 -2.47
CA PHE A 18 -12.54 -17.73 -1.10
C PHE A 18 -14.02 -17.51 -0.82
N ASP A 19 -14.63 -18.34 0.04
CA ASP A 19 -16.05 -18.20 0.39
C ASP A 19 -16.36 -16.81 0.97
N LYS A 20 -15.45 -16.30 1.81
CA LYS A 20 -15.52 -14.93 2.33
C LYS A 20 -14.73 -13.99 1.41
N LYS A 21 -15.45 -13.34 0.50
CA LYS A 21 -14.88 -12.38 -0.46
C LYS A 21 -14.40 -11.12 0.25
N SER A 22 -13.31 -10.54 -0.24
CA SER A 22 -12.94 -9.16 0.06
C SER A 22 -13.58 -8.23 -0.98
N TYR A 23 -13.87 -6.99 -0.59
CA TYR A 23 -14.47 -5.99 -1.47
C TYR A 23 -13.62 -4.71 -1.51
N ALA A 24 -13.66 -4.01 -2.64
CA ALA A 24 -13.32 -2.61 -2.73
C ALA A 24 -14.61 -1.82 -2.96
N PHE A 25 -14.72 -0.65 -2.37
CA PHE A 25 -15.85 0.23 -2.61
C PHE A 25 -15.39 1.68 -2.73
N GLU A 26 -16.13 2.42 -3.56
CA GLU A 26 -15.94 3.83 -3.82
C GLU A 26 -17.17 4.59 -3.32
N THR A 27 -16.99 5.73 -2.66
CA THR A 27 -18.09 6.57 -2.17
C THR A 27 -18.41 7.67 -3.16
N TRP A 28 -19.71 7.81 -3.49
CA TRP A 28 -20.18 8.70 -4.54
C TRP A 28 -21.21 9.70 -4.03
N ASN A 29 -21.28 10.86 -4.68
CA ASN A 29 -22.33 11.85 -4.49
C ASN A 29 -23.62 11.48 -5.26
N ASN A 30 -24.58 12.40 -5.33
CA ASN A 30 -25.85 12.18 -6.02
C ASN A 30 -25.74 12.19 -7.55
N ASN A 31 -24.61 12.62 -8.10
CA ASN A 31 -24.32 12.69 -9.53
C ASN A 31 -23.40 11.55 -10.01
N ASP A 32 -23.13 10.54 -9.16
CA ASP A 32 -22.19 9.45 -9.45
C ASP A 32 -20.72 9.93 -9.60
N GLU A 33 -20.36 11.03 -8.92
CA GLU A 33 -19.00 11.53 -8.85
C GLU A 33 -18.36 11.14 -7.51
N ASP A 34 -17.04 10.97 -7.49
CA ASP A 34 -16.25 10.65 -6.30
C ASP A 34 -16.51 11.65 -5.17
N LEU A 35 -16.63 11.10 -3.96
CA LEU A 35 -16.91 11.86 -2.76
C LEU A 35 -16.06 11.35 -1.60
N ASP A 36 -15.11 12.18 -1.19
CA ASP A 36 -14.28 11.89 -0.01
C ASP A 36 -15.13 11.89 1.26
N VAL A 37 -15.15 10.77 1.97
CA VAL A 37 -15.87 10.64 3.24
C VAL A 37 -14.99 10.08 4.33
N ALA A 38 -15.04 10.67 5.52
CA ALA A 38 -14.36 10.10 6.69
C ALA A 38 -15.19 8.95 7.27
N LEU A 39 -14.61 7.75 7.35
CA LEU A 39 -15.26 6.57 7.89
C LEU A 39 -14.63 6.13 9.22
N LEU A 40 -15.44 6.03 10.28
CA LEU A 40 -15.01 5.48 11.58
C LEU A 40 -13.73 6.14 12.16
N GLY A 41 -13.59 7.45 11.95
CA GLY A 41 -12.45 8.24 12.38
C GLY A 41 -11.18 8.05 11.55
N LEU A 42 -11.28 7.39 10.40
CA LEU A 42 -10.25 7.41 9.36
C LEU A 42 -10.42 8.70 8.53
N PRO A 43 -9.33 9.31 8.04
CA PRO A 43 -9.42 10.50 7.19
C PRO A 43 -10.21 10.27 5.92
N ALA A 44 -10.74 11.35 5.37
CA ALA A 44 -11.59 11.28 4.20
C ALA A 44 -10.85 10.66 3.00
N GLU A 45 -11.61 9.90 2.22
CA GLU A 45 -11.27 9.35 0.89
C GLU A 45 -12.53 8.83 0.23
N GLU A 46 -12.42 8.64 -1.07
CA GLU A 46 -13.41 8.00 -1.90
C GLU A 46 -13.19 6.48 -2.00
N ASP A 47 -11.94 6.01 -1.94
CA ASP A 47 -11.61 4.60 -2.16
C ASP A 47 -11.31 3.82 -0.86
N TRP A 48 -12.05 2.74 -0.66
CA TRP A 48 -11.98 1.94 0.57
C TRP A 48 -11.92 0.45 0.30
N VAL A 49 -11.42 -0.27 1.30
CA VAL A 49 -11.23 -1.72 1.24
C VAL A 49 -11.97 -2.39 2.39
N LEU A 50 -12.75 -3.41 2.08
CA LEU A 50 -13.33 -4.33 3.05
C LEU A 50 -12.61 -5.66 2.91
N GLN A 51 -11.55 -5.84 3.70
CA GLN A 51 -10.81 -7.09 3.72
C GLN A 51 -11.60 -8.14 4.51
N GLY A 52 -11.88 -9.27 3.86
CA GLY A 52 -12.37 -10.49 4.49
C GLY A 52 -11.20 -11.42 4.80
N PRO A 53 -10.61 -11.42 6.02
CA PRO A 53 -9.41 -12.19 6.35
C PRO A 53 -9.71 -13.69 6.48
N PHE A 54 -10.03 -14.35 5.37
CA PHE A 54 -10.51 -15.75 5.35
C PHE A 54 -9.43 -16.76 5.74
N SER A 55 -8.21 -16.59 5.22
CA SER A 55 -7.07 -17.45 5.53
C SER A 55 -6.49 -17.17 6.92
N ASP A 56 -6.55 -15.92 7.38
CA ASP A 56 -6.16 -15.53 8.72
C ASP A 56 -7.22 -15.91 9.77
N LYS A 57 -7.02 -17.06 10.43
CA LYS A 57 -7.92 -17.54 11.50
C LYS A 57 -8.00 -16.64 12.74
N THR A 58 -7.07 -15.70 12.92
CA THR A 58 -7.12 -14.73 14.01
C THR A 58 -7.88 -13.46 13.63
N LEU A 59 -8.09 -13.23 12.33
CA LEU A 59 -8.68 -12.02 11.74
C LEU A 59 -7.91 -10.72 11.97
N ILE A 60 -6.79 -10.73 12.69
CA ILE A 60 -6.12 -9.52 13.18
C ILE A 60 -4.73 -9.26 12.56
N ARG A 61 -4.15 -10.18 11.77
CA ARG A 61 -2.72 -10.09 11.41
C ARG A 61 -2.40 -8.81 10.63
N ASN A 62 -3.21 -8.47 9.62
CA ASN A 62 -2.99 -7.25 8.83
C ASN A 62 -3.25 -6.00 9.66
N HIS A 63 -4.31 -6.02 10.47
CA HIS A 63 -4.60 -4.92 11.40
C HIS A 63 -3.42 -4.67 12.35
N LEU A 64 -2.87 -5.73 12.95
CA LEU A 64 -1.76 -5.68 13.90
C LEU A 64 -0.48 -5.16 13.26
N ILE A 65 -0.06 -5.72 12.11
CA ILE A 65 1.19 -5.30 11.46
C ILE A 65 1.12 -3.87 10.95
N TYR A 66 -0.03 -3.43 10.41
CA TYR A 66 -0.19 -2.04 10.01
C TYR A 66 -0.21 -1.09 11.21
N GLN A 67 -0.80 -1.50 12.33
CA GLN A 67 -0.73 -0.73 13.55
C GLN A 67 0.72 -0.62 14.05
N LEU A 68 1.45 -1.73 14.11
CA LEU A 68 2.84 -1.73 14.53
C LEU A 68 3.71 -0.82 13.64
N SER A 69 3.53 -0.88 12.32
CA SER A 69 4.23 0.00 11.38
C SER A 69 3.99 1.48 11.69
N ARG A 70 2.74 1.87 11.96
CA ARG A 70 2.41 3.24 12.39
C ARG A 70 2.98 3.60 13.76
N ASP A 71 2.98 2.65 14.70
CA ASP A 71 3.50 2.86 16.06
C ASP A 71 5.03 3.10 16.04
N ILE A 72 5.75 2.57 15.05
CA ILE A 72 7.18 2.86 14.82
C ILE A 72 7.41 4.05 13.87
N GLY A 73 6.37 4.83 13.56
CA GLY A 73 6.48 6.05 12.76
C GLY A 73 6.53 5.84 11.25
N ARG A 74 6.23 4.63 10.76
CA ARG A 74 6.13 4.35 9.32
C ARG A 74 4.68 4.36 8.87
N TYR A 75 4.41 4.96 7.71
CA TYR A 75 3.06 4.95 7.17
C TYR A 75 2.64 3.52 6.80
N ALA A 76 1.46 3.13 7.26
CA ALA A 76 0.73 1.95 6.80
C ALA A 76 -0.78 2.23 6.87
N ALA A 77 -1.55 1.66 5.95
CA ALA A 77 -3.00 1.86 5.84
C ALA A 77 -3.71 1.68 7.19
N ARG A 78 -4.46 2.69 7.61
CA ARG A 78 -5.25 2.62 8.84
C ARG A 78 -6.43 1.71 8.64
N THR A 79 -6.81 1.03 9.72
CA THR A 79 -7.81 -0.02 9.68
C THR A 79 -8.78 0.05 10.86
N ARG A 80 -9.99 -0.46 10.66
CA ARG A 80 -11.04 -0.62 11.67
C ARG A 80 -11.74 -1.96 11.50
N PHE A 81 -12.00 -2.66 12.59
CA PHE A 81 -12.89 -3.82 12.55
C PHE A 81 -14.32 -3.36 12.38
N ILE A 82 -15.06 -4.03 11.50
CA ILE A 82 -16.47 -3.76 11.22
C ILE A 82 -17.24 -5.07 11.07
N GLU A 83 -18.55 -4.99 11.23
CA GLU A 83 -19.48 -6.03 10.80
C GLU A 83 -20.08 -5.63 9.46
N LEU A 84 -20.07 -6.56 8.50
CA LEU A 84 -20.55 -6.30 7.15
C LEU A 84 -21.86 -7.03 6.88
N GLU A 85 -22.83 -6.29 6.34
CA GLU A 85 -24.07 -6.82 5.79
C GLU A 85 -24.21 -6.29 4.35
N ILE A 86 -24.58 -7.16 3.41
CA ILE A 86 -24.84 -6.78 2.01
C ILE A 86 -26.20 -7.33 1.62
N ASN A 87 -27.13 -6.46 1.23
CA ASN A 87 -28.51 -6.82 0.83
C ASN A 87 -29.27 -7.65 1.88
N GLY A 88 -29.07 -7.39 3.17
CA GLY A 88 -29.68 -8.15 4.27
C GLY A 88 -28.93 -9.43 4.65
N ASP A 89 -27.90 -9.82 3.89
CA ASP A 89 -27.07 -10.98 4.21
C ASP A 89 -25.87 -10.57 5.05
N TYR A 90 -25.84 -11.02 6.30
CA TYR A 90 -24.69 -10.85 7.19
C TYR A 90 -23.47 -11.62 6.67
N ARG A 91 -22.34 -10.92 6.51
CA ARG A 91 -21.07 -11.45 5.99
C ARG A 91 -20.01 -11.65 7.08
N GLY A 92 -20.31 -11.29 8.33
CA GLY A 92 -19.38 -11.44 9.45
C GLY A 92 -18.47 -10.23 9.67
N VAL A 93 -17.42 -10.44 10.46
CA VAL A 93 -16.39 -9.44 10.75
C VAL A 93 -15.50 -9.22 9.52
N TYR A 94 -15.22 -7.96 9.22
CA TYR A 94 -14.32 -7.48 8.17
C TYR A 94 -13.34 -6.46 8.76
N VAL A 95 -12.25 -6.22 8.04
CA VAL A 95 -11.33 -5.11 8.31
C VAL A 95 -11.57 -4.05 7.25
N LEU A 96 -12.16 -2.91 7.65
CA LEU A 96 -12.17 -1.69 6.83
C LEU A 96 -10.74 -1.15 6.78
N MET A 97 -10.26 -0.84 5.58
CA MET A 97 -8.91 -0.32 5.36
C MET A 97 -8.92 0.82 4.36
N GLU A 98 -7.98 1.74 4.53
CA GLU A 98 -7.64 2.73 3.50
C GLU A 98 -7.01 2.05 2.29
N LYS A 99 -7.31 2.56 1.08
CA LYS A 99 -6.49 2.31 -0.10
C LYS A 99 -5.27 3.22 -0.04
N ILE A 100 -4.10 2.71 -0.43
CA ILE A 100 -2.90 3.54 -0.56
C ILE A 100 -3.05 4.38 -1.83
N LYS A 101 -2.92 5.68 -1.68
CA LYS A 101 -2.97 6.65 -2.77
C LYS A 101 -2.03 7.81 -2.47
N ARG A 102 -1.72 8.56 -3.54
CA ARG A 102 -1.09 9.87 -3.45
C ARG A 102 -2.12 10.86 -2.90
N ASP A 103 -1.93 11.29 -1.66
CA ASP A 103 -2.67 12.39 -1.04
C ASP A 103 -1.88 12.93 0.16
N ASP A 104 -2.23 14.12 0.63
CA ASP A 104 -1.52 14.83 1.70
C ASP A 104 -1.57 14.13 3.08
N VAL A 105 -2.52 13.22 3.29
CA VAL A 105 -2.81 12.55 4.56
C VAL A 105 -2.29 11.09 4.58
N ARG A 106 -2.08 10.48 3.43
CA ARG A 106 -1.54 9.13 3.23
C ARG A 106 -0.12 9.21 2.72
N VAL A 107 0.05 9.27 1.41
CA VAL A 107 1.37 9.31 0.76
C VAL A 107 1.52 10.66 0.06
N ALA A 108 2.05 11.63 0.80
CA ALA A 108 2.42 12.92 0.25
C ALA A 108 3.61 12.73 -0.69
N LEU A 109 3.44 13.12 -1.96
CA LEU A 109 4.47 13.00 -2.99
C LEU A 109 4.80 14.37 -3.57
N PRO A 110 6.01 14.89 -3.32
CA PRO A 110 6.46 16.15 -3.90
C PRO A 110 6.75 16.02 -5.41
N GLU A 111 7.05 17.16 -6.04
CA GLU A 111 7.54 17.20 -7.42
C GLU A 111 8.77 16.31 -7.59
N GLY A 112 8.82 15.55 -8.70
CA GLY A 112 9.90 14.61 -8.99
C GLY A 112 9.89 13.32 -8.14
N ALA A 113 8.85 13.10 -7.33
CA ALA A 113 8.66 11.84 -6.63
C ALA A 113 7.96 10.79 -7.51
N ALA A 114 8.03 9.53 -7.08
CA ALA A 114 7.26 8.44 -7.64
C ALA A 114 6.73 7.52 -6.54
N LEU A 115 5.56 6.96 -6.80
CA LEU A 115 4.96 5.88 -6.03
C LEU A 115 5.05 4.60 -6.83
N LEU A 116 5.78 3.64 -6.29
CA LEU A 116 6.10 2.38 -6.92
C LEU A 116 5.57 1.24 -6.06
N LYS A 117 5.31 0.10 -6.71
CA LYS A 117 4.85 -1.10 -6.03
C LYS A 117 5.53 -2.33 -6.61
N ARG A 118 6.08 -3.18 -5.74
CA ARG A 118 6.43 -4.56 -6.06
C ARG A 118 5.20 -5.42 -5.83
N ASP A 119 4.63 -5.93 -6.90
CA ASP A 119 3.51 -6.86 -6.86
C ASP A 119 3.45 -7.67 -8.14
N TRP A 120 2.52 -8.61 -8.22
CA TRP A 120 2.24 -9.38 -9.43
C TRP A 120 1.93 -8.47 -10.62
N VAL A 121 2.52 -8.82 -11.76
CA VAL A 121 2.26 -8.14 -13.04
C VAL A 121 0.88 -8.54 -13.55
N GLU A 122 -0.06 -7.58 -13.54
CA GLU A 122 -1.35 -7.73 -14.21
C GLU A 122 -1.37 -6.96 -15.54
N GLY A 123 -2.07 -7.50 -16.54
CA GLY A 123 -2.06 -6.94 -17.90
C GLY A 123 -2.69 -5.54 -17.95
N GLY A 124 -2.02 -4.61 -18.64
CA GLY A 124 -2.50 -3.23 -18.83
C GLY A 124 -1.92 -2.20 -17.84
N GLU A 125 -1.11 -2.65 -16.89
CA GLU A 125 -0.44 -1.77 -15.94
C GLU A 125 0.93 -1.31 -16.45
N GLN A 126 1.40 -0.16 -15.94
CA GLN A 126 2.68 0.39 -16.30
C GLN A 126 3.78 -0.18 -15.40
N PHE A 127 4.53 -1.14 -15.93
CA PHE A 127 5.70 -1.70 -15.28
C PHE A 127 6.99 -1.14 -15.85
N ILE A 128 7.96 -0.96 -14.97
CA ILE A 128 9.35 -0.68 -15.31
C ILE A 128 10.22 -1.82 -14.80
N GLN A 129 11.38 -2.00 -15.43
CA GLN A 129 12.39 -2.94 -14.98
C GLN A 129 13.74 -2.25 -14.87
N THR A 130 14.42 -2.45 -13.75
CA THR A 130 15.78 -1.94 -13.56
C THR A 130 16.81 -2.77 -14.32
N THR A 131 17.96 -2.19 -14.61
CA THR A 131 18.97 -2.81 -15.47
C THR A 131 19.80 -3.84 -14.73
N ALA A 132 20.30 -3.53 -13.52
CA ALA A 132 21.29 -4.37 -12.84
C ALA A 132 20.64 -5.51 -12.05
N CYS A 133 19.64 -5.20 -11.21
CA CYS A 133 18.95 -6.21 -10.41
C CYS A 133 17.76 -6.85 -11.14
N ARG A 134 17.31 -6.26 -12.27
CA ARG A 134 16.11 -6.70 -13.01
C ARG A 134 14.85 -6.70 -12.16
N ASP A 135 14.76 -5.72 -11.26
CA ASP A 135 13.61 -5.55 -10.39
C ASP A 135 12.43 -5.02 -11.20
N GLU A 136 11.29 -5.70 -11.14
CA GLU A 136 10.07 -5.32 -11.84
C GLU A 136 9.16 -4.55 -10.88
N LEU A 137 8.87 -3.30 -11.22
CA LEU A 137 8.13 -2.37 -10.38
C LEU A 137 6.95 -1.81 -11.14
N LYS A 138 5.77 -1.89 -10.55
CA LYS A 138 4.61 -1.14 -11.02
C LYS A 138 4.79 0.33 -10.67
N VAL A 139 4.59 1.21 -11.64
CA VAL A 139 4.53 2.66 -11.43
C VAL A 139 3.07 3.02 -11.18
N GLU A 140 2.74 3.27 -9.92
CA GLU A 140 1.39 3.69 -9.52
C GLU A 140 1.21 5.19 -9.74
N TRP A 141 2.29 5.95 -9.60
CA TRP A 141 2.31 7.36 -9.96
C TRP A 141 3.74 7.88 -10.18
N SER A 142 3.95 8.73 -11.19
CA SER A 142 5.15 9.56 -11.37
C SER A 142 4.84 10.70 -12.35
N ASP A 143 5.48 11.85 -12.17
CA ASP A 143 5.46 12.95 -13.16
C ASP A 143 6.37 12.67 -14.37
N ASN A 144 7.39 11.81 -14.22
CA ASN A 144 8.37 11.48 -15.25
C ASN A 144 8.90 10.05 -15.08
N ILE A 145 8.47 9.13 -15.94
CA ILE A 145 8.73 7.68 -15.77
C ILE A 145 10.12 7.29 -16.25
N ASP A 146 10.63 7.94 -17.30
CA ASP A 146 11.97 7.66 -17.82
C ASP A 146 13.05 8.03 -16.79
N GLU A 147 12.80 9.07 -16.00
CA GLU A 147 13.67 9.50 -14.90
C GLU A 147 13.65 8.53 -13.72
N VAL A 148 12.50 7.90 -13.43
CA VAL A 148 12.39 6.88 -12.37
C VAL A 148 13.34 5.72 -12.63
N VAL A 149 13.35 5.16 -13.85
CA VAL A 149 14.23 4.02 -14.19
C VAL A 149 15.70 4.41 -14.08
N THR A 150 16.07 5.55 -14.66
CA THR A 150 17.45 6.07 -14.60
C THR A 150 17.93 6.23 -13.16
N ARG A 151 17.06 6.74 -12.29
CA ARG A 151 17.37 6.96 -10.88
C ARG A 151 17.47 5.65 -10.10
N LEU A 152 16.58 4.69 -10.34
CA LEU A 152 16.66 3.36 -9.74
C LEU A 152 17.95 2.64 -10.15
N ASP A 153 18.34 2.72 -11.42
CA ASP A 153 19.59 2.13 -11.91
C ASP A 153 20.85 2.75 -11.26
N SER A 154 20.82 4.07 -10.99
CA SER A 154 21.87 4.75 -10.23
C SER A 154 21.93 4.23 -8.79
N ILE A 155 20.77 4.15 -8.13
CA ILE A 155 20.67 3.63 -6.75
C ILE A 155 21.16 2.17 -6.69
N GLU A 156 20.79 1.33 -7.65
CA GLU A 156 21.28 -0.06 -7.71
C GLU A 156 22.79 -0.12 -7.83
N THR A 157 23.37 0.72 -8.68
CA THR A 157 24.83 0.78 -8.87
C THR A 157 25.55 1.16 -7.57
N GLU A 158 25.01 2.15 -6.84
CA GLU A 158 25.52 2.57 -5.54
C GLU A 158 25.42 1.46 -4.50
N LEU A 159 24.24 0.84 -4.36
CA LEU A 159 24.00 -0.26 -3.43
C LEU A 159 24.93 -1.45 -3.70
N LEU A 160 25.15 -1.81 -4.98
CA LEU A 160 26.06 -2.89 -5.38
C LEU A 160 27.53 -2.56 -5.08
N SER A 161 27.87 -1.27 -4.99
CA SER A 161 29.20 -0.81 -4.57
C SER A 161 29.37 -0.72 -3.04
N GLY A 162 28.27 -0.93 -2.28
CA GLY A 162 28.23 -0.79 -0.83
C GLY A 162 27.96 0.63 -0.34
N ASP A 163 27.53 1.54 -1.22
CA ASP A 163 27.07 2.88 -0.87
C ASP A 163 25.56 2.88 -0.65
N PHE A 164 25.14 3.31 0.54
CA PHE A 164 23.73 3.37 0.96
C PHE A 164 23.22 4.81 1.05
N SER A 165 23.96 5.78 0.53
CA SER A 165 23.67 7.22 0.70
C SER A 165 22.38 7.66 0.00
N SER A 166 21.95 6.97 -1.05
CA SER A 166 20.74 7.32 -1.82
C SER A 166 19.47 6.61 -1.35
N ILE A 167 19.50 5.99 -0.16
CA ILE A 167 18.35 5.28 0.40
C ILE A 167 18.09 5.71 1.85
N ASP A 168 16.82 5.67 2.27
CA ASP A 168 16.47 5.78 3.69
C ASP A 168 16.72 4.43 4.35
N LEU A 169 17.94 4.26 4.88
CA LEU A 169 18.37 3.03 5.52
C LEU A 169 17.49 2.68 6.72
N ASN A 170 16.97 3.67 7.46
CA ASN A 170 16.07 3.43 8.58
C ASN A 170 14.75 2.83 8.07
N SER A 171 14.19 3.35 6.97
CA SER A 171 12.94 2.82 6.39
C SER A 171 13.12 1.39 5.89
N PHE A 172 14.29 1.10 5.30
CA PHE A 172 14.64 -0.24 4.86
C PHE A 172 14.71 -1.21 6.05
N ILE A 173 15.44 -0.84 7.11
CA ILE A 173 15.57 -1.66 8.31
C ILE A 173 14.21 -1.91 8.96
N ASP A 174 13.40 -0.86 9.12
CA ASP A 174 12.06 -0.97 9.70
C ASP A 174 11.16 -1.88 8.88
N HIS A 175 11.19 -1.77 7.55
CA HIS A 175 10.47 -2.67 6.64
C HIS A 175 10.92 -4.11 6.83
N MET A 176 12.22 -4.38 6.84
CA MET A 176 12.76 -5.73 7.04
C MET A 176 12.36 -6.32 8.39
N LEU A 177 12.38 -5.53 9.46
CA LEU A 177 11.92 -5.97 10.78
C LEU A 177 10.42 -6.28 10.79
N LEU A 178 9.59 -5.46 10.15
CA LEU A 178 8.15 -5.73 10.02
C LEU A 178 7.87 -7.00 9.21
N VAL A 179 8.63 -7.22 8.14
CA VAL A 179 8.57 -8.44 7.31
C VAL A 179 8.91 -9.68 8.16
N GLU A 180 9.99 -9.63 8.94
CA GLU A 180 10.40 -10.74 9.80
C GLU A 180 9.41 -11.00 10.95
N VAL A 181 8.96 -9.95 11.64
CA VAL A 181 7.99 -10.04 12.75
C VAL A 181 6.65 -10.54 12.26
N GLY A 182 6.17 -10.05 11.11
CA GLY A 182 4.94 -10.50 10.47
C GLY A 182 5.05 -11.88 9.84
N ARG A 183 6.27 -12.41 9.68
CA ARG A 183 6.59 -13.58 8.86
C ARG A 183 6.00 -13.46 7.45
N ASN A 184 6.15 -12.27 6.86
CA ASN A 184 5.70 -11.97 5.52
C ASN A 184 6.68 -12.52 4.49
N VAL A 185 6.56 -13.80 4.10
CA VAL A 185 7.49 -14.38 3.11
C VAL A 185 7.45 -13.62 1.79
N ASP A 186 6.29 -13.09 1.41
CA ASP A 186 6.17 -12.32 0.17
C ASP A 186 6.81 -10.93 0.28
N GLY A 187 6.87 -10.34 1.48
CA GLY A 187 7.38 -8.98 1.71
C GLY A 187 8.86 -8.75 1.35
N TYR A 188 9.61 -9.81 1.04
CA TYR A 188 10.97 -9.72 0.50
C TYR A 188 11.00 -9.39 -1.00
N VAL A 189 9.96 -9.75 -1.74
CA VAL A 189 9.95 -9.72 -3.22
C VAL A 189 8.71 -9.00 -3.77
N LEU A 190 7.57 -9.12 -3.09
CA LEU A 190 6.25 -8.62 -3.47
C LEU A 190 5.61 -7.85 -2.31
N SER A 191 4.36 -7.44 -2.50
CA SER A 191 3.50 -6.78 -1.51
C SER A 191 4.11 -5.52 -0.88
N THR A 192 5.03 -4.85 -1.57
CA THR A 192 5.79 -3.73 -0.99
C THR A 192 5.57 -2.46 -1.81
N TRP A 193 5.32 -1.34 -1.12
CA TRP A 193 5.28 -0.02 -1.75
C TRP A 193 6.59 0.70 -1.50
N ILE A 194 6.99 1.51 -2.48
CA ILE A 194 8.25 2.25 -2.43
C ILE A 194 7.94 3.67 -2.89
N THR A 195 8.42 4.65 -2.14
CA THR A 195 8.40 6.04 -2.56
C THR A 195 9.82 6.46 -2.94
N LEU A 196 9.97 6.95 -4.17
CA LEU A 196 11.22 7.54 -4.64
C LEU A 196 11.04 9.05 -4.60
N SER A 197 11.90 9.80 -3.91
CA SER A 197 11.79 11.26 -3.87
C SER A 197 13.14 11.94 -3.65
N GLU A 198 13.35 13.13 -4.19
CA GLU A 198 14.55 13.95 -3.94
C GLU A 198 14.48 14.77 -2.65
N MET A 199 13.36 14.70 -1.93
CA MET A 199 13.19 15.44 -0.67
C MET A 199 13.90 14.75 0.49
N MET A 200 14.22 15.56 1.51
CA MET A 200 14.82 15.02 2.71
C MET A 200 13.92 13.96 3.36
N PHE A 201 14.48 12.90 3.94
CA PHE A 201 13.67 11.89 4.63
C PHE A 201 12.85 12.53 5.76
N SER A 202 11.77 11.87 6.18
CA SER A 202 10.86 12.42 7.20
C SER A 202 11.53 12.69 8.55
N ASP A 203 12.69 12.07 8.79
CA ASP A 203 13.53 12.29 9.98
C ASP A 203 14.54 13.45 9.82
N GLY A 204 14.52 14.15 8.68
CA GLY A 204 15.41 15.27 8.37
C GLY A 204 16.81 14.86 7.90
N THR A 205 17.05 13.57 7.63
CA THR A 205 18.32 13.08 7.09
C THR A 205 18.18 12.69 5.62
N GLY A 206 19.19 12.89 4.78
CA GLY A 206 19.33 12.30 3.43
C GLY A 206 18.24 12.60 2.39
N VAL A 207 18.52 12.37 1.10
CA VAL A 207 17.54 12.41 0.00
C VAL A 207 17.58 11.06 -0.70
N GLY A 208 16.44 10.45 -1.06
CA GLY A 208 16.50 9.09 -1.62
C GLY A 208 15.23 8.25 -1.61
N LEU A 209 15.43 6.96 -1.87
CA LEU A 209 14.38 5.95 -1.94
C LEU A 209 13.98 5.49 -0.53
N GLN A 210 12.67 5.48 -0.27
CA GLN A 210 12.06 5.07 1.00
C GLN A 210 11.17 3.86 0.79
N TRP A 211 11.34 2.84 1.64
CA TRP A 211 10.44 1.69 1.66
C TRP A 211 9.24 1.97 2.55
N ARG A 212 8.07 1.55 2.09
CA ARG A 212 6.83 1.60 2.86
C ARG A 212 6.24 0.21 2.89
N SER A 213 6.14 -0.35 4.09
CA SER A 213 5.56 -1.67 4.29
C SER A 213 4.08 -1.66 3.92
N TRP A 214 3.64 -2.61 3.09
CA TRP A 214 2.24 -2.95 2.91
C TRP A 214 2.06 -4.47 2.82
N GLU A 215 0.81 -4.92 2.78
CA GLU A 215 0.31 -6.30 2.72
C GLU A 215 1.30 -7.37 3.22
N CYS A 216 1.23 -7.61 4.53
CA CYS A 216 1.55 -8.92 5.06
C CYS A 216 0.32 -9.81 4.87
N LEU A 217 0.53 -10.96 4.22
CA LEU A 217 -0.38 -12.10 4.08
C LEU A 217 -1.47 -11.95 3.00
N LEU A 218 -1.21 -12.51 1.82
CA LEU A 218 -2.18 -13.38 1.17
C LEU A 218 -1.47 -14.57 0.50
N PHE A 219 -1.50 -15.71 1.20
CA PHE A 219 -2.24 -16.82 0.61
C PHE A 219 -3.64 -16.77 1.22
#